data_AF-A0AAP0KK65-F1
#
_entry.id   AF-A0AAP0KK65-F1
#
_cell.length_a   1.000
_cell.length_b   1.000
_cell.length_c   1.000
_cell.angle_alpha   90.00
_cell.angle_beta   90.00
_cell.angle_gamma   90.00
#
_symmetry.space_group_name_H-M   'P 1'
#
loop_
_entity.id
_entity.type
_entity.pdbx_description
1 polymer ?
#
loop_
_entity_poly.entity_id
_entity_poly.type
_entity_poly.pdbx_seq_one_letter_code
_entity_poly.pdbx_strand_id
1 'polypeptide(L)'
;MFQSSYERRGEAETSTSTHADDVVVGGPYYPPLSGSPIAVIGRQFCAPYAMDLVIVRKVLSMTAGNFSIRNVNGNTMFKVKAKFGSLRGRRVLVDASGSPIVSMQRKVHT
;
A
#
# COMPACT_ATOMS: atom_id res chain seq x y z
N MET A 1 18.01 -52.70 -14.23
CA MET A 1 19.36 -52.91 -13.68
C MET A 1 19.70 -51.68 -12.84
N PHE A 2 19.86 -51.91 -11.54
CA PHE A 2 20.32 -51.04 -10.44
C PHE A 2 19.54 -49.79 -10.00
N GLN A 3 19.11 -49.89 -8.73
CA GLN A 3 18.63 -48.87 -7.80
C GLN A 3 19.77 -47.97 -7.30
N SER A 4 19.45 -46.83 -6.67
CA SER A 4 19.79 -46.48 -5.26
C SER A 4 19.39 -45.02 -5.00
N SER A 5 18.25 -44.75 -4.36
CA SER A 5 18.08 -44.51 -2.91
C SER A 5 18.50 -43.12 -2.44
N TYR A 6 17.53 -42.33 -1.96
CA TYR A 6 17.75 -41.47 -0.81
C TYR A 6 16.54 -41.56 0.10
N GLU A 7 16.71 -42.29 1.19
CA GLU A 7 15.81 -42.33 2.32
C GLU A 7 16.64 -41.87 3.51
N ARG A 8 16.28 -40.74 4.12
CA ARG A 8 16.53 -40.55 5.56
C ARG A 8 15.53 -39.58 6.16
N ARG A 9 14.60 -40.20 6.88
CA ARG A 9 13.77 -39.71 7.98
C ARG A 9 14.24 -38.38 8.59
N GLY A 10 13.35 -37.39 8.55
CA GLY A 10 13.30 -36.31 9.53
C GLY A 10 12.13 -36.56 10.46
N GLU A 11 12.36 -37.34 11.52
CA GLU A 11 11.50 -37.36 12.71
C GLU A 11 12.14 -36.43 13.75
N ALA A 12 11.46 -35.33 14.07
CA ALA A 12 11.40 -34.71 15.39
C ALA A 12 10.36 -33.58 15.32
N GLU A 13 9.10 -33.97 15.16
CA GLU A 13 7.97 -33.13 15.55
C GLU A 13 7.96 -33.07 17.08
N THR A 14 8.49 -31.99 17.66
CA THR A 14 8.18 -31.63 19.04
C THR A 14 7.14 -30.53 19.00
N SER A 15 5.89 -30.93 18.79
CA SER A 15 4.72 -30.09 19.01
C SER A 15 4.25 -30.25 20.45
N THR A 16 4.65 -29.32 21.32
CA THR A 16 3.94 -29.11 22.59
C THR A 16 3.94 -27.62 22.94
N SER A 17 2.80 -26.97 22.74
CA SER A 17 2.20 -26.09 23.74
C SER A 17 0.76 -25.77 23.35
N THR A 18 -0.13 -26.50 23.98
CA THR A 18 -1.57 -26.31 24.07
C THR A 18 -1.91 -24.94 24.66
N HIS A 19 -2.68 -24.11 23.96
CA HIS A 19 -3.90 -23.55 24.53
C HIS A 19 -4.81 -23.01 23.42
N ALA A 20 -6.04 -23.47 23.44
CA ALA A 20 -7.11 -23.09 22.53
C ALA A 20 -7.53 -21.63 22.76
N ASP A 21 -8.17 -21.07 21.73
CA ASP A 21 -8.92 -19.81 21.71
C ASP A 21 -8.11 -18.55 21.41
N ASP A 22 -7.63 -18.44 20.17
CA ASP A 22 -7.74 -17.17 19.43
C ASP A 22 -7.62 -17.46 17.93
N VAL A 23 -8.75 -17.51 17.23
CA VAL A 23 -8.74 -17.37 15.77
C VAL A 23 -8.40 -15.91 15.49
N VAL A 24 -7.11 -15.58 15.54
CA VAL A 24 -6.61 -14.34 14.96
C VAL A 24 -6.82 -14.50 13.46
N VAL A 25 -7.93 -13.95 12.95
CA VAL A 25 -8.11 -13.71 11.52
C VAL A 25 -6.92 -12.84 11.11
N GLY A 26 -5.91 -13.48 10.53
CA GLY A 26 -4.61 -12.88 10.25
C GLY A 26 -4.78 -11.66 9.35
N GLY A 27 -4.72 -10.47 9.94
CA GLY A 27 -4.44 -9.26 9.19
C GLY A 27 -3.06 -9.37 8.53
N PRO A 28 -2.80 -8.64 7.44
CA PRO A 28 -1.51 -8.69 6.78
C PRO A 28 -0.40 -8.26 7.76
N TYR A 29 0.54 -9.15 8.04
CA TYR A 29 1.74 -8.84 8.80
C TYR A 29 2.70 -8.06 7.90
N TYR A 30 2.99 -6.80 8.25
CA TYR A 30 3.97 -5.99 7.53
C TYR A 30 5.27 -5.96 8.32
N PRO A 31 6.35 -6.61 7.84
CA PRO A 31 7.65 -6.48 8.48
C PRO A 31 8.15 -5.03 8.37
N PRO A 32 8.94 -4.56 9.34
CA PRO A 32 9.67 -3.30 9.22
C PRO A 32 10.53 -3.30 7.96
N LEU A 33 10.59 -2.18 7.26
CA LEU A 33 11.46 -2.05 6.10
C LEU A 33 12.92 -1.87 6.57
N SER A 34 13.82 -2.76 6.16
CA SER A 34 15.25 -2.65 6.43
C SER A 34 15.92 -1.73 5.40
N GLY A 35 16.41 -0.59 5.86
CA GLY A 35 17.17 0.37 5.05
C GLY A 35 16.67 1.81 5.14
N SER A 36 17.46 2.73 4.59
CA SER A 36 17.06 4.14 4.50
C SER A 36 16.10 4.33 3.32
N PRO A 37 14.87 4.85 3.52
CA PRO A 37 13.95 5.08 2.43
C PRO A 37 14.48 6.16 1.48
N ILE A 38 14.33 5.94 0.17
CA ILE A 38 14.57 6.96 -0.85
C ILE A 38 13.36 7.91 -0.84
N ALA A 39 13.56 9.12 -0.32
CA ALA A 39 12.51 10.12 -0.24
C ALA A 39 12.47 10.97 -1.52
N VAL A 40 11.51 10.70 -2.41
CA VAL A 40 11.32 11.46 -3.67
C VAL A 40 10.60 12.79 -3.42
N ILE A 41 9.62 12.80 -2.51
CA ILE A 41 8.83 14.00 -2.16
C ILE A 41 9.29 14.57 -0.82
N GLY A 42 9.39 13.72 0.21
CA GLY A 42 9.79 14.11 1.55
C GLY A 42 9.73 12.93 2.51
N ARG A 43 10.62 12.90 3.51
CA ARG A 43 10.74 11.78 4.47
C ARG A 43 9.49 11.58 5.32
N GLN A 44 8.70 12.64 5.54
CA GLN A 44 7.44 12.60 6.29
C GLN A 44 6.36 11.73 5.63
N PHE A 45 6.53 11.39 4.34
CA PHE A 45 5.62 10.49 3.61
C PHE A 45 6.16 9.05 3.53
N CYS A 46 7.28 8.75 4.19
CA CYS A 46 7.84 7.40 4.29
C CYS A 46 7.39 6.77 5.62
N ALA A 47 6.56 5.73 5.54
CA ALA A 47 6.22 4.93 6.70
C ALA A 47 7.38 3.97 7.07
N PRO A 48 7.59 3.65 8.37
CA PRO A 48 8.62 2.70 8.80
C PRO A 48 8.25 1.23 8.49
N TYR A 49 7.05 0.99 7.99
CA TYR A 49 6.51 -0.31 7.62
C TYR A 49 5.79 -0.21 6.27
N ALA A 50 5.65 -1.35 5.60
CA ALA A 50 4.84 -1.44 4.38
C ALA A 50 3.36 -1.15 4.70
N MET A 51 2.70 -0.38 3.83
CA MET A 51 1.31 0.02 4.02
C MET A 51 0.53 -0.15 2.73
N ASP A 52 -0.52 -0.95 2.79
CA ASP A 52 -1.45 -1.11 1.68
C ASP A 52 -2.36 0.11 1.56
N LEU A 53 -2.43 0.65 0.34
CA LEU A 53 -3.24 1.81 0.00
C LEU A 53 -4.30 1.43 -1.05
N VAL A 54 -5.53 1.86 -0.79
CA VAL A 54 -6.70 1.64 -1.62
C VAL A 54 -7.13 2.96 -2.26
N ILE A 55 -7.29 2.95 -3.59
CA ILE A 55 -7.83 4.09 -4.33
C ILE A 55 -9.34 3.97 -4.39
N VAL A 56 -10.03 5.02 -3.96
CA VAL A 56 -11.49 5.06 -3.88
C VAL A 56 -12.02 6.16 -4.80
N ARG A 57 -12.91 5.74 -5.70
CA ARG A 57 -13.62 6.60 -6.65
C ARG A 57 -15.02 6.87 -6.11
N LYS A 58 -15.42 8.15 -6.06
CA LYS A 58 -16.81 8.49 -5.77
C LYS A 58 -17.59 8.44 -7.08
N VAL A 59 -18.33 7.34 -7.30
CA VAL A 59 -19.06 7.06 -8.56
C VAL A 59 -20.12 8.14 -8.87
N LEU A 60 -20.64 8.81 -7.84
CA LEU A 60 -21.68 9.84 -7.98
C LEU A 60 -21.14 11.27 -8.13
N SER A 61 -19.83 11.50 -8.08
CA SER A 61 -19.26 12.84 -8.30
C SER A 61 -18.92 13.01 -9.77
N MET A 62 -19.62 13.92 -10.45
CA MET A 62 -19.38 14.39 -11.85
C MET A 62 -17.95 14.91 -12.12
N THR A 63 -17.02 14.81 -11.17
CA THR A 63 -15.64 15.25 -11.29
C THR A 63 -14.75 14.07 -11.68
N ALA A 64 -14.68 13.81 -12.98
CA ALA A 64 -13.72 12.87 -13.56
C ALA A 64 -12.30 13.23 -13.11
N GLY A 65 -11.76 12.51 -12.13
CA GLY A 65 -10.37 12.68 -11.66
C GLY A 65 -10.18 13.05 -10.20
N ASN A 66 -11.23 13.11 -9.38
CA ASN A 66 -11.10 13.22 -7.93
C ASN A 66 -11.07 11.84 -7.26
N PHE A 67 -10.06 11.60 -6.41
CA PHE A 67 -9.85 10.30 -5.76
C PHE A 67 -9.53 10.49 -4.27
N SER A 68 -9.97 9.54 -3.44
CA SER A 68 -9.48 9.40 -2.07
C SER A 68 -8.58 8.18 -2.00
N ILE A 69 -7.41 8.33 -1.37
CA ILE A 69 -6.46 7.23 -1.14
C ILE A 69 -6.51 6.93 0.35
N ARG A 70 -6.93 5.71 0.69
CA ARG A 70 -7.14 5.26 2.06
C ARG A 70 -6.22 4.09 2.38
N ASN A 71 -5.90 3.86 3.65
CA ASN A 71 -5.34 2.57 4.05
C ASN A 71 -6.44 1.51 4.17
N VAL A 72 -6.05 0.26 4.40
CA VAL A 72 -6.99 -0.86 4.63
C VAL A 72 -7.89 -0.67 5.85
N ASN A 73 -7.47 0.15 6.81
CA ASN A 73 -8.28 0.51 7.99
C ASN A 73 -9.31 1.62 7.71
N GLY A 74 -9.36 2.15 6.48
CA GLY A 74 -10.31 3.19 6.08
C GLY A 74 -9.87 4.64 6.34
N ASN A 75 -8.69 4.85 6.91
CA ASN A 75 -8.14 6.19 7.14
C ASN A 75 -7.71 6.83 5.83
N THR A 76 -8.12 8.07 5.59
CA THR A 76 -7.71 8.82 4.39
C THR A 76 -6.30 9.34 4.56
N MET A 77 -5.37 8.83 3.75
CA MET A 77 -3.98 9.26 3.75
C MET A 77 -3.78 10.43 2.80
N PHE A 78 -4.38 10.36 1.61
CA PHE A 78 -4.27 11.39 0.58
C PHE A 78 -5.57 11.58 -0.19
N LYS A 79 -5.67 12.73 -0.87
CA LYS A 79 -6.72 12.96 -1.86
C LYS A 79 -6.07 13.47 -3.15
N VAL A 80 -6.62 13.08 -4.28
CA VAL A 80 -6.24 13.63 -5.58
C VAL A 80 -7.35 14.57 -6.02
N LYS A 81 -7.00 15.81 -6.32
CA LYS A 81 -7.91 16.83 -6.85
C LYS A 81 -7.58 17.10 -8.32
N ALA A 82 -8.55 16.92 -9.20
CA ALA A 82 -8.47 17.41 -10.56
C ALA A 82 -8.59 18.95 -10.56
N LYS A 83 -7.79 19.62 -11.38
CA LYS A 83 -7.95 21.07 -11.58
C LYS A 83 -9.00 21.30 -12.66
N PHE A 84 -10.13 21.91 -12.28
CA PHE A 84 -11.18 22.31 -13.23
C PHE A 84 -10.58 23.15 -14.37
N GLY A 85 -10.98 22.86 -15.61
CA GLY A 85 -10.49 23.55 -16.81
C GLY A 85 -9.05 23.20 -17.23
N SER A 86 -8.43 22.15 -16.71
CA SER A 86 -7.06 21.80 -17.11
C SER A 86 -6.99 21.09 -18.47
N LEU A 87 -6.44 21.78 -19.47
CA LEU A 87 -6.17 21.23 -20.82
C LEU A 87 -5.17 20.06 -20.83
N ARG A 88 -4.29 19.98 -19.83
CA ARG A 88 -3.21 18.97 -19.75
C ARG A 88 -3.44 17.93 -18.63
N GLY A 89 -4.68 17.82 -18.15
CA GLY A 89 -5.05 16.86 -17.11
C GLY A 89 -4.28 17.08 -15.80
N ARG A 90 -4.08 18.34 -15.40
CA ARG A 90 -3.38 18.68 -14.16
C ARG A 90 -4.14 18.15 -12.95
N ARG A 91 -3.43 17.48 -12.07
CA ARG A 91 -3.91 16.92 -10.81
C ARG A 91 -3.03 17.37 -9.66
N VAL A 92 -3.60 17.49 -8.48
CA VAL A 92 -2.88 17.83 -7.25
C VAL A 92 -3.11 16.73 -6.24
N LEU A 93 -2.03 16.11 -5.77
CA LEU A 93 -2.06 15.25 -4.59
C LEU A 93 -2.06 16.16 -3.36
N VAL A 94 -3.04 16.00 -2.49
CA VAL A 94 -3.16 16.70 -1.22
C VAL A 94 -3.17 15.71 -0.07
N ASP A 95 -2.75 16.15 1.11
CA ASP A 95 -2.82 15.36 2.34
C ASP A 95 -4.27 15.22 2.85
N ALA A 96 -4.44 14.61 4.02
CA ALA A 96 -5.73 14.49 4.69
C ALA A 96 -6.37 15.85 5.02
N SER A 97 -5.55 16.85 5.40
CA SER A 97 -5.96 18.23 5.75
C SER A 97 -6.37 19.07 4.53
N GLY A 98 -6.02 18.63 3.32
CA GLY A 98 -6.26 19.36 2.07
C GLY A 98 -5.09 20.22 1.61
N SER A 99 -3.95 20.16 2.30
CA SER A 99 -2.71 20.84 1.96
C SER A 99 -2.06 20.19 0.72
N PRO A 100 -1.64 20.99 -0.30
CA PRO A 100 -0.98 20.46 -1.48
C PRO A 100 0.37 19.81 -1.18
N ILE A 101 0.60 18.64 -1.74
CA ILE A 101 1.88 17.91 -1.66
C ILE A 101 2.64 18.06 -2.98
N VAL A 102 2.03 17.61 -4.08
CA VAL A 102 2.63 17.67 -5.42
C VAL A 102 1.58 17.91 -6.48
N SER A 103 1.99 18.51 -7.60
CA SER A 103 1.16 18.59 -8.80
C SER A 103 1.70 17.73 -9.91
N MET A 104 0.82 16.97 -10.56
CA MET A 104 1.12 16.13 -11.70
C MET A 104 0.44 16.71 -12.94
N GLN A 105 1.11 16.67 -14.08
CA GLN A 105 0.58 17.13 -15.36
C GLN A 105 1.09 16.24 -16.49
N ARG A 106 0.25 15.98 -17.48
CA ARG A 106 0.67 15.21 -18.66
C ARG A 106 1.79 15.96 -19.39
N LYS A 107 2.89 15.26 -19.71
CA LYS A 107 3.95 15.78 -20.58
C LYS A 107 3.38 15.99 -21.99
N VAL A 108 3.71 17.12 -22.62
CA VAL A 108 3.38 17.35 -24.02
C VAL A 108 4.44 16.61 -24.83
N HIS A 109 4.00 15.66 -25.66
CA HIS A 109 4.81 15.20 -26.78
C HIS A 109 4.47 16.13 -27.94
N THR A 110 5.47 16.85 -28.43
CA THR A 110 5.39 17.66 -29.64
C THR A 110 6.03 16.88 -30.77
#